data_AF-A0A2K9LIK7-F1
#
_entry.id   AF-A0A2K9LIK7-F1
#
_cell.length_a   1.000
_cell.length_b   1.000
_cell.length_c   1.000
_cell.angle_alpha   90.00
_cell.angle_beta   90.00
_cell.angle_gamma   90.00
#
_symmetry.space_group_name_H-M   'P 1'
#
loop_
_entity.id
_entity.type
_entity.pdbx_description
1 polymer ?
#
loop_
_entity_poly.entity_id
_entity_poly.type
_entity_poly.pdbx_seq_one_letter_code
_entity_poly.pdbx_strand_id
1 'polypeptide(L)'
;MGTLATLTALIEHQQQRLRDLREDASDIAGIVADEVWDRFEREIDEYTEDGFYFDFAASTKMGLSATLSGAYDDAFERHVSKLFATLEGALREAAPEVAGFEEGASIDLKGLRKGIRLYFRAEEMIGKAIDAAKPGLLRALFAADPGSDAWDREIADDARRVREKLLALRDPLIALIRQDTETVIQSGRLAYGRWLDDMLARLGSGVAEPDLAAEEA
;
A
#
# COMPACT_ATOMS: atom_id res chain seq x y z
N MET A 1 2.42 -41.56 9.57
CA MET A 1 3.51 -41.25 8.61
C MET A 1 3.09 -40.35 7.43
N GLY A 2 1.80 -40.25 7.04
CA GLY A 2 1.41 -39.46 5.85
C GLY A 2 1.30 -37.93 6.01
N THR A 3 1.00 -37.42 7.21
CA THR A 3 0.78 -35.98 7.47
C THR A 3 2.08 -35.17 7.51
N LEU A 4 3.14 -35.72 8.11
CA LEU A 4 4.45 -35.06 8.23
C LEU A 4 5.12 -34.85 6.87
N ALA A 5 5.13 -35.87 6.01
CA ALA A 5 5.68 -35.75 4.65
C ALA A 5 4.88 -34.77 3.78
N THR A 6 3.56 -34.71 3.94
CA THR A 6 2.69 -33.76 3.25
C THR A 6 2.96 -32.32 3.69
N LEU A 7 3.16 -32.10 4.99
CA LEU A 7 3.48 -30.79 5.54
C LEU A 7 4.87 -30.31 5.11
N THR A 8 5.88 -31.18 5.13
CA THR A 8 7.23 -30.84 4.62
C THR A 8 7.19 -30.44 3.15
N ALA A 9 6.51 -31.21 2.30
CA ALA A 9 6.35 -30.88 0.88
C ALA A 9 5.61 -29.55 0.65
N LEU A 10 4.61 -29.25 1.48
CA LEU A 10 3.91 -27.96 1.43
C LEU A 10 4.83 -26.80 1.82
N ILE A 11 5.64 -26.95 2.87
CA ILE A 11 6.58 -25.91 3.29
C ILE A 11 7.63 -25.65 2.22
N GLU A 12 8.20 -26.72 1.63
CA GLU A 12 9.16 -26.60 0.52
C GLU A 12 8.52 -25.90 -0.70
N HIS A 13 7.28 -26.25 -1.02
CA HIS A 13 6.53 -25.58 -2.08
C HIS A 13 6.33 -24.09 -1.78
N GLN A 14 6.03 -23.72 -0.54
CA GLN A 14 5.87 -22.32 -0.17
C GLN A 14 7.20 -21.56 -0.15
N GLN A 15 8.30 -22.19 0.26
CA GLN A 15 9.64 -21.60 0.12
C GLN A 15 9.98 -21.34 -1.35
N GLN A 16 9.58 -22.22 -2.28
CA GLN A 16 9.68 -21.95 -3.71
C GLN A 16 8.84 -20.74 -4.10
N ARG A 17 7.57 -20.68 -3.68
CA ARG A 17 6.68 -19.56 -3.98
C ARG A 17 7.19 -18.22 -3.43
N LEU A 18 7.89 -18.23 -2.29
CA LEU A 18 8.59 -17.05 -1.78
C LEU A 18 9.78 -16.64 -2.64
N ARG A 19 10.45 -17.57 -3.32
CA ARG A 19 11.51 -17.21 -4.28
C ARG A 19 10.90 -16.54 -5.51
N ASP A 20 9.82 -17.11 -6.04
CA ASP A 20 9.10 -16.56 -7.19
C ASP A 20 8.54 -15.15 -6.87
N LEU A 21 7.96 -14.97 -5.66
CA LEU A 21 7.48 -13.68 -5.19
C LEU A 21 8.55 -12.57 -5.18
N ARG A 22 9.83 -12.92 -5.07
CA ARG A 22 10.92 -11.93 -5.17
C ARG A 22 11.02 -11.37 -6.59
N GLU A 23 10.80 -12.21 -7.59
CA GLU A 23 10.83 -11.84 -9.01
C GLU A 23 9.55 -11.05 -9.36
N ASP A 24 8.40 -11.52 -8.86
CA ASP A 24 7.10 -10.88 -9.09
C ASP A 24 6.89 -9.58 -8.31
N ALA A 25 7.72 -9.28 -7.30
CA ALA A 25 7.53 -8.13 -6.42
C ALA A 25 7.45 -6.81 -7.18
N SER A 26 8.24 -6.63 -8.24
CA SER A 26 8.21 -5.39 -9.03
C SER A 26 6.96 -5.27 -9.89
N ASP A 27 6.45 -6.40 -10.40
CA ASP A 27 5.21 -6.42 -11.19
C ASP A 27 4.00 -6.14 -10.31
N ILE A 28 3.92 -6.77 -9.12
CA ILE A 28 2.88 -6.50 -8.13
C ILE A 28 2.92 -5.03 -7.70
N ALA A 29 4.12 -4.50 -7.43
CA ALA A 29 4.28 -3.09 -7.07
C ALA A 29 3.88 -2.14 -8.22
N GLY A 30 4.14 -2.53 -9.46
CA GLY A 30 3.66 -1.81 -10.65
C GLY A 30 2.13 -1.76 -10.71
N ILE A 31 1.46 -2.90 -10.56
CA ILE A 31 0.00 -2.99 -10.54
C ILE A 31 -0.60 -2.12 -9.44
N VAL A 32 -0.05 -2.18 -8.21
CA VAL A 32 -0.50 -1.34 -7.09
C VAL A 32 -0.31 0.14 -7.42
N ALA A 33 0.84 0.53 -7.96
CA ALA A 33 1.11 1.94 -8.27
C ALA A 33 0.21 2.49 -9.38
N ASP A 34 -0.02 1.72 -10.44
CA ASP A 34 -0.90 2.11 -11.55
C ASP A 34 -2.35 2.24 -11.06
N GLU A 35 -2.85 1.30 -10.27
CA GLU A 35 -4.22 1.35 -9.75
C GLU A 35 -4.44 2.56 -8.81
N VAL A 36 -3.48 2.84 -7.94
CA VAL A 36 -3.51 3.99 -7.04
C VAL A 36 -3.47 5.30 -7.83
N TRP A 37 -2.60 5.37 -8.84
CA TRP A 37 -2.52 6.54 -9.71
C TRP A 37 -3.82 6.76 -10.47
N ASP A 38 -4.39 5.73 -11.09
CA ASP A 38 -5.62 5.85 -11.88
C ASP A 38 -6.80 6.38 -11.06
N ARG A 39 -6.85 6.03 -9.76
CA ARG A 39 -7.87 6.56 -8.84
C ARG A 39 -7.57 8.00 -8.44
N PHE A 40 -6.31 8.32 -8.19
CA PHE A 40 -5.88 9.67 -7.87
C PHE A 40 -6.07 10.64 -9.03
N GLU A 41 -5.79 10.22 -10.27
CA GLU A 41 -6.00 11.00 -11.49
C GLU A 41 -7.47 11.37 -11.69
N ARG A 42 -8.38 10.42 -11.46
CA ARG A 42 -9.83 10.68 -11.46
C ARG A 42 -10.22 11.73 -10.42
N GLU A 43 -9.67 11.64 -9.22
CA GLU A 43 -9.95 12.61 -8.16
C GLU A 43 -9.40 14.01 -8.49
N ILE A 44 -8.24 14.11 -9.14
CA ILE A 44 -7.71 15.40 -9.64
C ILE A 44 -8.70 16.01 -10.63
N ASP A 45 -9.22 15.20 -11.54
CA ASP A 45 -10.19 15.65 -12.54
C ASP A 45 -11.47 16.16 -11.86
N GLU A 46 -12.01 15.43 -10.88
CA GLU A 46 -13.19 15.83 -10.10
C GLU A 46 -12.97 17.16 -9.35
N TYR A 47 -11.82 17.34 -8.69
CA TYR A 47 -11.50 18.58 -7.97
C TYR A 47 -11.25 19.79 -8.88
N THR A 48 -11.07 19.59 -10.18
CA THR A 48 -10.71 20.66 -11.12
C THR A 48 -11.72 20.85 -12.25
N GLU A 49 -12.79 20.06 -12.30
CA GLU A 49 -13.81 20.08 -13.35
C GLU A 49 -14.53 21.43 -13.45
N ASP A 50 -15.05 21.92 -12.32
CA ASP A 50 -15.85 23.15 -12.25
C ASP A 50 -15.00 24.42 -12.06
N GLY A 51 -13.68 24.29 -12.13
CA GLY A 51 -12.75 25.35 -11.79
C GLY A 51 -12.15 25.22 -10.39
N PHE A 52 -11.19 26.10 -10.06
CA PHE A 52 -10.44 25.99 -8.81
C PHE A 52 -10.32 27.32 -8.08
N TYR A 53 -10.68 27.33 -6.80
CA TYR A 53 -10.52 28.45 -5.89
C TYR A 53 -9.41 28.16 -4.90
N PHE A 54 -8.40 29.04 -4.82
CA PHE A 54 -7.26 28.82 -3.93
C PHE A 54 -7.60 28.88 -2.43
N ASP A 55 -8.76 29.43 -2.06
CA ASP A 55 -9.28 29.37 -0.69
C ASP A 55 -9.58 27.92 -0.26
N PHE A 56 -9.88 27.02 -1.21
CA PHE A 56 -10.06 25.59 -0.96
C PHE A 56 -8.77 24.76 -1.12
N ALA A 57 -7.62 25.39 -1.38
CA ALA A 57 -6.37 24.67 -1.60
C ALA A 57 -6.00 23.72 -0.45
N ALA A 58 -6.23 24.15 0.79
CA ALA A 58 -5.97 23.33 1.97
C ALA A 58 -6.88 22.09 2.03
N SER A 59 -8.19 22.27 1.77
CA SER A 59 -9.15 21.16 1.73
C SER A 59 -8.90 20.22 0.56
N THR A 60 -8.59 20.74 -0.64
CA THR A 60 -8.25 19.90 -1.81
C THR A 60 -7.00 19.10 -1.55
N LYS A 61 -5.95 19.71 -1.00
CA LYS A 61 -4.72 18.98 -0.60
C LYS A 61 -5.06 17.82 0.34
N MET A 62 -5.86 18.08 1.38
CA MET A 62 -6.26 17.06 2.35
C MET A 62 -7.09 15.95 1.70
N GLY A 63 -8.08 16.30 0.88
CA GLY A 63 -8.93 15.36 0.15
C GLY A 63 -8.12 14.45 -0.78
N LEU A 64 -7.31 15.04 -1.65
CA LEU A 64 -6.41 14.33 -2.56
C LEU A 64 -5.44 13.39 -1.81
N SER A 65 -4.86 13.84 -0.70
CA SER A 65 -3.94 13.02 0.11
C SER A 65 -4.66 11.84 0.76
N ALA A 66 -5.89 12.06 1.25
CA ALA A 66 -6.73 11.00 1.80
C ALA A 66 -7.13 9.99 0.72
N THR A 67 -7.54 10.45 -0.47
CA THR A 67 -7.87 9.57 -1.61
C THR A 67 -6.67 8.72 -2.02
N LEU A 68 -5.48 9.31 -2.14
CA LEU A 68 -4.28 8.55 -2.47
C LEU A 68 -3.96 7.48 -1.42
N SER A 69 -4.04 7.83 -0.13
CA SER A 69 -3.81 6.87 0.96
C SER A 69 -4.83 5.75 0.96
N GLY A 70 -6.12 6.07 0.82
CA GLY A 70 -7.18 5.06 0.78
C GLY A 70 -7.07 4.15 -0.46
N ALA A 71 -6.75 4.73 -1.63
CA ALA A 71 -6.49 3.96 -2.83
C ALA A 71 -5.32 2.99 -2.65
N TYR A 72 -4.25 3.44 -1.98
CA TYR A 72 -3.10 2.60 -1.68
C TYR A 72 -3.46 1.46 -0.72
N ASP A 73 -4.19 1.75 0.35
CA ASP A 73 -4.60 0.72 1.31
C ASP A 73 -5.48 -0.34 0.64
N ASP A 74 -6.45 0.08 -0.19
CA ASP A 74 -7.33 -0.83 -0.95
C ASP A 74 -6.55 -1.72 -1.93
N ALA A 75 -5.64 -1.13 -2.71
CA ALA A 75 -4.82 -1.87 -3.68
C ALA A 75 -3.83 -2.80 -2.96
N PHE A 76 -3.22 -2.34 -1.88
CA PHE A 76 -2.30 -3.11 -1.06
C PHE A 76 -2.99 -4.32 -0.44
N GLU A 77 -4.19 -4.15 0.13
CA GLU A 77 -4.96 -5.25 0.70
C GLU A 77 -5.25 -6.32 -0.35
N ARG A 78 -5.69 -5.89 -1.53
CA ARG A 78 -6.10 -6.78 -2.62
C ARG A 78 -4.95 -7.58 -3.20
N HIS A 79 -3.80 -6.94 -3.42
CA HIS A 79 -2.69 -7.53 -4.17
C HIS A 79 -1.61 -8.11 -3.26
N VAL A 80 -1.36 -7.51 -2.10
CA VAL A 80 -0.28 -7.92 -1.17
C VAL A 80 -0.84 -8.68 0.02
N SER A 81 -1.77 -8.12 0.79
CA SER A 81 -2.28 -8.78 2.00
C SER A 81 -2.97 -10.10 1.67
N LYS A 82 -3.80 -10.13 0.62
CA LYS A 82 -4.49 -11.35 0.17
C LYS A 82 -3.52 -12.46 -0.25
N LEU A 83 -2.37 -12.10 -0.83
CA LEU A 83 -1.34 -13.07 -1.23
C LEU A 83 -0.76 -13.80 -0.01
N PHE A 84 -0.39 -13.04 1.03
CA PHE A 84 0.12 -13.60 2.28
C PHE A 84 -0.95 -14.35 3.06
N ALA A 85 -2.18 -13.84 3.12
CA ALA A 85 -3.30 -14.54 3.75
C ALA A 85 -3.58 -15.90 3.08
N THR A 86 -3.44 -15.99 1.74
CA THR A 86 -3.60 -17.25 1.00
C THR A 86 -2.47 -18.24 1.31
N LEU A 87 -1.23 -17.75 1.43
CA LEU A 87 -0.08 -18.58 1.85
C LEU A 87 -0.31 -19.17 3.25
N GLU A 88 -0.72 -18.32 4.19
CA GLU A 88 -0.99 -18.69 5.58
C GLU A 88 -2.17 -19.65 5.72
N GLY A 89 -3.27 -19.39 5.01
CA GLY A 89 -4.46 -20.24 5.01
C GLY A 89 -4.15 -21.67 4.58
N ALA A 90 -3.37 -21.83 3.50
CA ALA A 90 -2.98 -23.14 3.00
C ALA A 90 -2.20 -23.98 4.04
N LEU A 91 -1.32 -23.35 4.84
CA LEU A 91 -0.63 -24.07 5.92
C LEU A 91 -1.53 -24.40 7.09
N ARG A 92 -2.40 -23.46 7.49
CA ARG A 92 -3.32 -23.65 8.60
C ARG A 92 -4.29 -24.81 8.33
N GLU A 93 -4.74 -24.95 7.08
CA GLU A 93 -5.57 -26.08 6.65
C GLU A 93 -4.82 -27.41 6.65
N ALA A 94 -3.55 -27.41 6.23
CA ALA A 94 -2.75 -28.63 6.14
C ALA A 94 -2.22 -29.13 7.49
N ALA A 95 -2.08 -28.25 8.49
CA ALA A 95 -1.51 -28.57 9.79
C ALA A 95 -2.20 -27.83 10.95
N PRO A 96 -3.51 -28.04 11.18
CA PRO A 96 -4.26 -27.30 12.21
C PRO A 96 -3.73 -27.52 13.63
N GLU A 97 -2.99 -28.61 13.87
CA GLU A 97 -2.51 -29.02 15.19
C GLU A 97 -1.13 -28.47 15.57
N VAL A 98 -0.41 -27.79 14.65
CA VAL A 98 0.88 -27.18 14.99
C VAL A 98 0.61 -25.87 15.76
N ALA A 99 0.65 -25.95 17.09
CA ALA A 99 0.52 -24.82 17.98
C ALA A 99 1.51 -23.68 17.60
N GLY A 100 1.00 -22.48 17.31
CA GLY A 100 1.80 -21.30 16.95
C GLY A 100 1.39 -20.55 15.68
N PHE A 101 0.32 -20.94 14.99
CA PHE A 101 -0.22 -20.19 13.84
C PHE A 101 -0.79 -18.81 14.18
N GLU A 102 -0.99 -18.49 15.46
CA GLU A 102 -1.58 -17.21 15.89
C GLU A 102 -0.59 -16.02 15.79
N GLU A 103 0.73 -16.27 15.74
CA GLU A 103 1.76 -15.21 15.76
C GLU A 103 2.42 -14.91 14.39
N GLY A 104 2.20 -15.73 13.36
CA GLY A 104 3.03 -15.77 12.15
C GLY A 104 2.95 -14.55 11.21
N ALA A 105 1.92 -13.72 11.32
CA ALA A 105 1.46 -12.89 10.20
C ALA A 105 1.46 -11.38 10.45
N SER A 106 2.40 -10.84 11.24
CA SER A 106 2.50 -9.39 11.54
C SER A 106 2.74 -8.44 10.33
N ILE A 107 2.49 -8.91 9.11
CA ILE A 107 2.51 -8.13 7.87
C ILE A 107 1.41 -7.07 7.90
N ASP A 108 0.24 -7.39 8.46
CA ASP A 108 -0.95 -6.53 8.46
C ASP A 108 -0.68 -5.17 9.16
N LEU A 109 -0.10 -5.21 10.37
CA LEU A 109 0.28 -4.00 11.12
C LEU A 109 1.43 -3.18 10.49
N LYS A 110 2.26 -3.81 9.65
CA LYS A 110 3.36 -3.12 8.96
C LYS A 110 2.90 -2.43 7.69
N GLY A 111 1.92 -2.99 6.97
CA GLY A 111 1.26 -2.37 5.82
C GLY A 111 0.51 -1.10 6.23
N LEU A 112 -0.31 -1.18 7.27
CA LEU A 112 -1.05 -0.03 7.83
C LEU A 112 -0.13 1.13 8.28
N ARG A 113 1.02 0.83 8.91
CA ARG A 113 2.01 1.87 9.27
C ARG A 113 2.70 2.52 8.06
N LYS A 114 2.64 1.90 6.88
CA LYS A 114 3.26 2.39 5.66
C LYS A 114 2.31 3.27 4.84
N GLY A 115 1.01 2.96 4.79
CA GLY A 115 -0.01 3.86 4.25
C GLY A 115 0.05 5.25 4.90
N ILE A 116 0.23 5.30 6.22
CA ILE A 116 0.44 6.56 6.97
C ILE A 116 1.67 7.35 6.49
N ARG A 117 2.77 6.68 6.11
CA ARG A 117 3.97 7.38 5.61
C ARG A 117 3.78 7.88 4.18
N LEU A 118 3.08 7.11 3.36
CA LEU A 118 2.71 7.53 2.01
C LEU A 118 1.83 8.78 2.09
N TYR A 119 0.85 8.80 2.99
CA TYR A 119 0.00 9.95 3.25
C TYR A 119 0.82 11.23 3.50
N PHE A 120 1.75 11.24 4.47
CA PHE A 120 2.52 12.45 4.78
C PHE A 120 3.42 12.92 3.63
N ARG A 121 4.03 12.00 2.88
CA ARG A 121 4.91 12.34 1.75
C ARG A 121 4.11 12.86 0.56
N ALA A 122 2.99 12.20 0.26
CA ALA A 122 2.08 12.62 -0.79
C ALA A 122 1.47 13.98 -0.46
N GLU A 123 1.05 14.22 0.79
CA GLU A 123 0.50 15.49 1.22
C GLU A 123 1.48 16.66 0.97
N GLU A 124 2.77 16.44 1.23
CA GLU A 124 3.81 17.44 0.94
C GLU A 124 3.96 17.68 -0.57
N MET A 125 3.97 16.62 -1.39
CA MET A 125 4.10 16.72 -2.85
C MET A 125 2.90 17.43 -3.48
N ILE A 126 1.68 17.07 -3.04
CA ILE A 126 0.42 17.67 -3.48
C ILE A 126 0.37 19.14 -3.08
N GLY A 127 0.74 19.46 -1.84
CA GLY A 127 0.81 20.84 -1.37
C GLY A 127 1.75 21.70 -2.22
N LYS A 128 2.96 21.20 -2.50
CA LYS A 128 3.93 21.86 -3.39
C LYS A 128 3.41 22.06 -4.81
N ALA A 129 2.69 21.07 -5.35
CA ALA A 129 2.09 21.17 -6.68
C ALA A 129 1.01 22.25 -6.75
N ILE A 130 0.12 22.30 -5.75
CA ILE A 130 -0.93 23.32 -5.65
C ILE A 130 -0.32 24.71 -5.45
N ASP A 131 0.69 24.84 -4.56
CA ASP A 131 1.38 26.11 -4.32
C ASP A 131 2.09 26.62 -5.58
N ALA A 132 2.68 25.74 -6.38
CA ALA A 132 3.32 26.08 -7.65
C ALA A 132 2.33 26.54 -8.74
N ALA A 133 1.04 26.22 -8.60
CA ALA A 133 -0.02 26.65 -9.52
C ALA A 133 -0.61 28.03 -9.19
N LYS A 134 -0.31 28.57 -8.00
CA LYS A 134 -0.82 29.86 -7.53
C LYS A 134 -0.48 30.99 -8.52
N PRO A 135 -1.44 31.88 -8.83
CA PRO A 135 -1.14 33.05 -9.64
C PRO A 135 -0.13 33.96 -8.95
N GLY A 136 0.73 34.63 -9.72
CA GLY A 136 1.68 35.60 -9.18
C GLY A 136 0.97 36.79 -8.52
N LEU A 137 1.67 37.47 -7.59
CA LEU A 137 1.16 38.59 -6.79
C LEU A 137 0.46 39.68 -7.62
N LEU A 138 0.95 39.99 -8.82
CA LEU A 138 0.34 40.99 -9.69
C LEU A 138 -1.06 40.58 -10.16
N ARG A 139 -1.27 39.30 -10.49
CA ARG A 139 -2.58 38.81 -10.93
C ARG A 139 -3.58 38.78 -9.76
N ALA A 140 -3.11 38.42 -8.56
CA ALA A 140 -3.95 38.46 -7.35
C ALA A 140 -4.44 39.88 -7.01
N LEU A 141 -3.69 40.93 -7.36
CA LEU A 141 -4.06 42.33 -7.14
C LEU A 141 -5.07 42.88 -8.17
N PHE A 142 -5.20 42.22 -9.33
CA PHE A 142 -6.12 42.60 -10.41
C PHE A 142 -7.16 41.51 -10.67
N ALA A 143 -7.60 40.82 -9.61
CA ALA A 143 -8.63 39.79 -9.70
C ALA A 143 -9.90 40.36 -10.35
N ALA A 144 -10.51 39.57 -11.23
CA ALA A 144 -11.74 39.99 -11.90
C ALA A 144 -12.91 40.14 -10.90
N ASP A 145 -13.88 40.98 -11.24
CA ASP A 145 -15.09 41.13 -10.42
C ASP A 145 -15.84 39.79 -10.32
N PRO A 146 -16.20 39.34 -9.11
CA PRO A 146 -16.95 38.09 -8.93
C PRO A 146 -18.25 38.08 -9.75
N GLY A 147 -18.48 36.97 -10.46
CA GLY A 147 -19.67 36.79 -11.31
C GLY A 147 -19.57 37.41 -12.71
N SER A 148 -18.38 37.88 -13.12
CA SER A 148 -18.11 38.28 -14.50
C SER A 148 -17.58 37.12 -15.35
N ASP A 149 -17.76 37.18 -16.68
CA ASP A 149 -17.14 36.22 -17.60
C ASP A 149 -15.59 36.20 -17.51
N ALA A 150 -14.98 37.27 -16.99
CA ALA A 150 -13.55 37.33 -16.74
C ALA A 150 -13.16 36.49 -15.51
N TRP A 151 -14.01 36.51 -14.47
CA TRP A 151 -13.87 35.70 -13.26
C TRP A 151 -14.00 34.22 -13.56
N ASP A 152 -15.01 33.82 -14.35
CA ASP A 152 -15.20 32.41 -14.74
C ASP A 152 -14.00 31.86 -15.54
N ARG A 153 -13.45 32.67 -16.45
CA ARG A 153 -12.23 32.32 -17.19
C ARG A 153 -11.01 32.21 -16.28
N GLU A 154 -10.87 33.10 -15.31
CA GLU A 154 -9.79 33.06 -14.33
C GLU A 154 -9.82 31.78 -13.50
N ILE A 155 -10.99 31.40 -12.99
CA ILE A 155 -11.20 30.17 -12.22
C ILE A 155 -10.89 28.92 -13.05
N ALA A 156 -11.32 28.88 -14.32
CA ALA A 156 -11.02 27.79 -15.23
C ALA A 156 -9.52 27.69 -15.53
N ASP A 157 -8.84 28.82 -15.72
CA ASP A 157 -7.39 28.86 -15.91
C ASP A 157 -6.62 28.41 -14.67
N ASP A 158 -7.16 28.68 -13.47
CA ASP A 158 -6.58 28.26 -12.21
C ASP A 158 -6.70 26.74 -12.03
N ALA A 159 -7.87 26.17 -12.31
CA ALA A 159 -8.06 24.71 -12.36
C ALA A 159 -7.11 24.04 -13.34
N ARG A 160 -6.98 24.57 -14.56
CA ARG A 160 -6.08 24.01 -15.57
C ARG A 160 -4.63 23.96 -15.07
N ARG A 161 -4.15 25.02 -14.40
CA ARG A 161 -2.78 25.04 -13.85
C ARG A 161 -2.62 24.06 -12.70
N VAL A 162 -3.59 24.00 -11.79
CA VAL A 162 -3.56 23.05 -10.67
C VAL A 162 -3.54 21.61 -11.19
N ARG A 163 -4.44 21.28 -12.13
CA ARG A 163 -4.50 19.98 -12.80
C ARG A 163 -3.17 19.62 -13.45
N GLU A 164 -2.58 20.52 -14.23
CA GLU A 164 -1.27 20.29 -14.87
C GLU A 164 -0.18 19.96 -13.83
N LYS A 165 -0.12 20.71 -12.71
CA LYS A 165 0.88 20.47 -11.67
C LYS A 165 0.64 19.17 -10.90
N LEU A 166 -0.61 18.81 -10.67
CA LEU A 166 -0.97 17.56 -10.00
C LEU A 166 -0.71 16.34 -10.89
N LEU A 167 -1.04 16.41 -12.18
CA LEU A 167 -0.76 15.33 -13.14
C LEU A 167 0.74 15.12 -13.34
N ALA A 168 1.55 16.18 -13.22
CA ALA A 168 3.01 16.07 -13.23
C ALA A 168 3.59 15.27 -12.02
N LEU A 169 2.77 14.96 -11.00
CA LEU A 169 3.18 14.10 -9.88
C LEU A 169 3.15 12.61 -10.21
N ARG A 170 2.68 12.21 -11.41
CA ARG A 170 2.55 10.80 -11.82
C ARG A 170 3.79 9.98 -11.53
N ASP A 171 4.88 10.30 -12.21
CA ASP A 171 6.11 9.53 -12.12
C ASP A 171 6.70 9.48 -10.69
N PRO A 172 6.80 10.61 -9.95
CA PRO A 172 7.33 10.54 -8.59
C PRO A 172 6.40 9.83 -7.60
N LEU A 173 5.08 9.91 -7.75
CA LEU A 173 4.14 9.15 -6.91
C LEU A 173 4.17 7.65 -7.24
N ILE A 174 4.18 7.28 -8.51
CA ILE A 174 4.33 5.87 -8.94
C ILE A 174 5.64 5.30 -8.39
N ALA A 175 6.75 6.02 -8.52
CA ALA A 175 8.04 5.57 -7.99
C ALA A 175 8.02 5.38 -6.47
N LEU A 176 7.40 6.31 -5.74
CA LEU A 176 7.25 6.22 -4.29
C LEU A 176 6.40 5.01 -3.87
N ILE A 177 5.24 4.81 -4.51
CA ILE A 177 4.33 3.70 -4.23
C ILE A 177 5.04 2.38 -4.53
N ARG A 178 5.66 2.24 -5.70
CA ARG A 178 6.40 1.03 -6.08
C ARG A 178 7.47 0.67 -5.05
N GLN A 179 8.30 1.65 -4.68
CA GLN A 179 9.37 1.45 -3.71
C GLN A 179 8.81 0.99 -2.35
N ASP A 180 7.74 1.61 -1.87
CA ASP A 180 7.14 1.25 -0.60
C ASP A 180 6.50 -0.15 -0.66
N THR A 181 5.78 -0.49 -1.74
CA THR A 181 5.19 -1.81 -1.94
C THR A 181 6.25 -2.92 -2.03
N GLU A 182 7.30 -2.73 -2.85
CA GLU A 182 8.41 -3.69 -2.97
C GLU A 182 9.09 -3.92 -1.61
N THR A 183 9.32 -2.86 -0.85
CA THR A 183 9.92 -2.93 0.49
C THR A 183 9.06 -3.77 1.43
N VAL A 184 7.74 -3.61 1.38
CA VAL A 184 6.82 -4.36 2.22
C VAL A 184 6.74 -5.82 1.79
N ILE A 185 6.62 -6.11 0.50
CA ILE A 185 6.64 -7.48 -0.04
C ILE A 185 7.92 -8.19 0.40
N GLN A 186 9.09 -7.55 0.22
CA GLN A 186 10.37 -8.14 0.62
C GLN A 186 10.45 -8.39 2.13
N SER A 187 9.95 -7.45 2.94
CA SER A 187 9.93 -7.59 4.40
C SER A 187 8.99 -8.71 4.85
N GLY A 188 7.81 -8.80 4.25
CA GLY A 188 6.82 -9.86 4.49
C GLY A 188 7.36 -11.22 4.09
N ARG A 189 7.95 -11.33 2.89
CA ARG A 189 8.60 -12.54 2.38
C ARG A 189 9.69 -13.06 3.31
N LEU A 190 10.56 -12.19 3.81
CA LEU A 190 11.62 -12.56 4.75
C LEU A 190 11.08 -12.98 6.12
N ALA A 191 10.03 -12.31 6.62
CA ALA A 191 9.39 -12.68 7.87
C ALA A 191 8.70 -14.04 7.77
N TYR A 192 7.95 -14.24 6.68
CA TYR A 192 7.26 -15.49 6.39
C TYR A 192 8.25 -16.65 6.20
N GLY A 193 9.34 -16.44 5.45
CA GLY A 193 10.39 -17.44 5.26
C GLY A 193 11.02 -17.89 6.59
N ARG A 194 11.36 -16.96 7.49
CA ARG A 194 11.87 -17.31 8.82
C ARG A 194 10.88 -18.16 9.62
N TRP A 195 9.60 -17.83 9.52
CA TRP A 195 8.56 -18.58 10.21
C TRP A 195 8.40 -20.01 9.63
N LEU A 196 8.54 -20.19 8.31
CA LEU A 196 8.61 -21.52 7.68
C LEU A 196 9.82 -22.32 8.18
N ASP A 197 10.99 -21.69 8.27
CA ASP A 197 12.22 -22.34 8.73
C ASP A 197 12.10 -22.79 10.20
N ASP A 198 11.52 -21.94 11.06
CA ASP A 198 11.24 -22.27 12.45
C ASP A 198 10.26 -23.44 12.58
N MET A 199 9.25 -23.50 11.72
CA MET A 199 8.29 -24.61 11.68
C MET A 199 8.94 -25.92 11.25
N LEU A 200 9.79 -25.91 10.21
CA LEU A 200 10.56 -27.09 9.81
C LEU A 200 11.48 -27.58 10.94
N ALA A 201 12.14 -26.66 11.65
CA ALA A 201 12.99 -27.01 12.78
C ALA A 201 12.20 -27.71 13.90
N ARG A 202 11.00 -27.21 14.24
CA ARG A 202 10.11 -27.84 15.24
C ARG A 202 9.60 -29.22 14.81
N LEU A 203 9.29 -29.39 13.53
CA LEU A 203 8.88 -30.68 12.98
C LEU A 203 10.04 -31.70 13.00
N GLY A 204 11.26 -31.25 12.71
CA GLY A 204 12.46 -32.08 12.72
C GLY A 204 12.99 -32.42 14.12
N SER A 205 12.74 -31.56 15.12
CA SER A 205 13.16 -31.82 16.51
C SER A 205 12.28 -32.85 17.22
N GLY A 206 11.09 -33.15 16.67
CA GLY A 206 10.05 -33.88 17.38
C GLY A 206 9.54 -33.05 18.56
N VAL A 207 8.24 -32.76 18.62
CA VAL A 207 7.66 -32.32 19.89
C VAL A 207 7.84 -33.50 20.83
N ALA A 208 8.83 -33.43 21.72
CA ALA A 208 8.92 -34.32 22.87
C ALA A 208 7.56 -34.22 23.57
N GLU A 209 6.81 -35.33 23.58
CA GLU A 209 5.66 -35.47 24.46
C GLU A 209 6.11 -35.01 25.84
N PRO A 210 5.42 -34.03 26.47
CA PRO A 210 5.60 -33.85 27.90
C PRO A 210 5.19 -35.18 28.53
N ASP A 211 6.19 -35.88 29.07
CA ASP A 211 6.03 -37.14 29.77
C ASP A 211 5.07 -36.91 30.96
N LEU A 212 3.79 -37.19 30.73
CA LEU A 212 2.72 -37.17 31.73
C LEU A 212 2.73 -38.47 32.56
N ALA A 213 3.85 -39.20 32.63
CA ALA A 213 3.98 -40.43 33.42
C ALA A 213 4.88 -40.26 34.65
N ALA A 214 4.82 -39.12 35.35
CA ALA A 214 5.57 -38.90 36.60
C ALA A 214 4.74 -38.26 37.73
N GLU A 215 3.44 -38.55 37.83
CA GLU A 215 2.63 -38.23 39.03
C GLU A 215 1.75 -39.42 39.47
N GLU A 216 2.29 -40.63 39.49
CA GLU A 216 1.81 -41.67 40.42
C GLU A 216 3.01 -42.43 41.00
N ALA A 217 3.53 -41.93 42.12
CA ALA A 217 4.30 -42.68 43.11
C ALA A 217 4.22 -42.02 44.49
#